data_AF-A0A9E2QK65-F1
#
_entry.id   AF-A0A9E2QK65-F1
#
_cell.length_a   1.000
_cell.length_b   1.000
_cell.length_c   1.000
_cell.angle_alpha   90.00
_cell.angle_beta   90.00
_cell.angle_gamma   90.00
#
_symmetry.space_group_name_H-M   'P 1'
#
loop_
_entity.id
_entity.type
_entity.pdbx_description
1 polymer ?
#
loop_
_entity_poly.entity_id
_entity_poly.type
_entity_poly.pdbx_seq_one_letter_code
_entity_poly.pdbx_strand_id
1 'polypeptide(L)'
;MLEQFLKIWKDKDVRNKILFVLGMLAVFRIAAHIPMPGVDVENLKRFFSSNQILGLVNVFSGGAMASFSIVALGVAPYITS
;
A
#
# COMPACT_ATOMS: atom_id res chain seq x y z
N MET A 1 -25.59 -10.80 9.98
CA MET A 1 -24.51 -9.85 9.63
C MET A 1 -23.86 -9.26 10.87
N LEU A 2 -24.54 -8.44 11.70
CA LEU A 2 -23.95 -7.86 12.92
C LEU A 2 -23.43 -8.89 13.94
N GLU A 3 -24.14 -10.00 14.12
CA GLU A 3 -23.67 -11.08 15.01
C GLU A 3 -22.37 -11.76 14.55
N GLN A 4 -22.10 -11.76 13.24
CA GLN A 4 -20.86 -12.29 12.69
C GLN A 4 -19.67 -11.38 13.02
N PHE A 5 -19.87 -10.05 12.98
CA PHE A 5 -18.88 -9.09 13.44
C PHE A 5 -18.58 -9.22 14.93
N LEU A 6 -19.60 -9.48 15.76
CA LEU A 6 -19.41 -9.75 17.19
C LEU A 6 -18.68 -11.09 17.45
N LYS A 7 -18.91 -12.12 16.62
CA LYS A 7 -18.19 -13.39 16.69
C LYS A 7 -16.69 -13.25 16.41
N ILE A 8 -16.31 -12.38 15.47
CA ILE A 8 -14.89 -12.09 15.15
C ILE A 8 -14.13 -11.64 16.40
N TRP A 9 -14.77 -10.87 17.28
CA TRP A 9 -14.15 -10.37 18.50
C TRP A 9 -14.14 -11.37 19.66
N LYS A 10 -15.04 -12.36 19.63
CA LYS A 10 -15.09 -13.45 20.62
C LYS A 10 -14.12 -14.58 20.30
N ASP A 11 -13.88 -14.85 19.02
CA ASP A 11 -12.96 -15.90 18.59
C ASP A 11 -11.51 -15.40 18.61
N LYS A 12 -10.70 -16.00 19.49
CA LYS A 12 -9.29 -15.63 19.68
C LYS A 12 -8.45 -15.90 18.43
N ASP A 13 -8.74 -16.96 17.68
CA ASP A 13 -7.97 -17.31 16.48
C ASP A 13 -8.25 -16.31 15.35
N VAL A 14 -9.53 -16.01 15.11
CA VAL A 14 -9.92 -15.02 14.09
C VAL A 14 -9.36 -13.64 14.42
N ARG A 15 -9.46 -13.19 15.68
CA ARG A 15 -8.90 -11.91 16.11
C ARG A 15 -7.39 -11.84 15.88
N ASN A 16 -6.65 -12.88 16.23
CA ASN A 16 -5.19 -12.90 16.07
C ASN A 16 -4.79 -12.84 14.59
N LYS A 17 -5.51 -13.54 13.70
CA LYS A 17 -5.29 -13.47 12.24
C LYS A 17 -5.54 -12.07 11.69
N ILE A 18 -6.62 -11.41 12.12
CA ILE A 18 -6.91 -10.02 11.71
C ILE A 18 -5.82 -9.07 12.20
N LEU A 19 -5.39 -9.19 13.45
CA LEU A 19 -4.30 -8.36 13.99
C LEU A 19 -2.99 -8.59 13.24
N PHE A 20 -2.68 -9.83 12.86
CA PHE A 20 -1.52 -10.14 12.03
C PHE A 20 -1.60 -9.45 10.66
N VAL A 21 -2.74 -9.55 9.97
CA VAL A 21 -2.94 -8.90 8.66
C VAL A 21 -2.84 -7.37 8.80
N LEU A 22 -3.48 -6.78 9.82
CA LEU A 22 -3.37 -5.35 10.10
C LEU A 22 -1.93 -4.93 10.40
N GLY A 23 -1.19 -5.75 11.15
CA GLY A 23 0.24 -5.53 11.42
C GLY A 23 1.07 -5.54 10.14
N MET A 24 0.85 -6.53 9.26
CA MET A 24 1.52 -6.59 7.95
C MET A 24 1.17 -5.38 7.07
N LEU A 25 -0.08 -4.93 7.07
CA LEU A 25 -0.49 -3.72 6.35
C LEU A 25 0.17 -2.45 6.92
N ALA A 26 0.34 -2.37 8.24
CA ALA A 26 1.06 -1.26 8.87
C ALA A 26 2.54 -1.25 8.48
N VAL A 27 3.21 -2.41 8.47
CA VAL A 27 4.59 -2.53 8.01
C VAL A 27 4.72 -2.12 6.54
N PHE A 28 3.83 -2.59 5.67
CA PHE A 28 3.78 -2.18 4.27
C PHE A 28 3.59 -0.66 4.14
N ARG A 29 2.71 -0.08 4.96
CA ARG A 29 2.49 1.38 4.97
C ARG A 29 3.73 2.16 5.40
N ILE A 30 4.48 1.68 6.37
CA ILE A 30 5.76 2.30 6.76
C ILE A 30 6.74 2.24 5.58
N ALA A 31 6.90 1.07 4.96
CA ALA A 31 7.79 0.90 3.80
C ALA A 31 7.43 1.84 2.63
N ALA A 32 6.13 2.05 2.37
CA ALA A 32 5.64 2.95 1.32
C ALA A 32 5.92 4.45 1.59
N HIS A 33 6.28 4.81 2.82
CA HIS A 33 6.71 6.17 3.17
C HIS A 33 8.23 6.36 3.15
N ILE A 34 9.02 5.30 2.95
CA ILE A 34 10.47 5.41 2.87
C ILE A 34 10.84 5.75 1.41
N PRO A 35 11.26 6.98 1.09
CA PRO A 35 11.62 7.36 -0.27
C PRO A 35 12.95 6.70 -0.67
N MET A 36 13.08 6.36 -1.95
CA MET A 36 14.35 5.88 -2.49
C MET A 36 15.35 7.05 -2.59
N PRO A 37 16.61 6.88 -2.12
CA PRO A 37 17.62 7.94 -2.22
C PRO A 37 17.97 8.22 -3.69
N GLY A 38 18.19 9.50 -4.01
CA GLY A 38 18.63 9.92 -5.35
C GLY A 38 17.51 10.24 -6.34
N VAL A 39 16.25 10.29 -5.90
CA VAL A 39 15.10 10.62 -6.75
C VAL A 39 14.50 11.97 -6.35
N ASP A 40 14.24 12.82 -7.35
CA ASP A 40 13.54 14.09 -7.17
C ASP A 40 12.03 13.85 -7.14
N VAL A 41 11.49 13.76 -5.93
CA VAL A 41 10.08 13.49 -5.66
C VAL A 41 9.17 14.62 -6.17
N GLU A 42 9.66 15.87 -6.23
CA GLU A 42 8.85 17.00 -6.64
C GLU A 42 8.62 17.01 -8.15
N ASN A 43 9.69 16.77 -8.92
CA ASN A 43 9.58 16.61 -10.37
C ASN A 43 8.73 15.39 -10.75
N LEU A 44 8.84 14.30 -9.97
CA LEU A 44 8.03 13.11 -10.20
C LEU A 44 6.55 13.36 -9.93
N LYS A 45 6.20 14.05 -8.84
CA LYS A 45 4.79 14.44 -8.57
C LYS A 45 4.22 15.26 -9.71
N ARG A 46 4.96 16.25 -10.23
CA ARG A 46 4.53 17.07 -11.38
C ARG A 46 4.29 16.19 -12.62
N PHE A 47 5.18 15.24 -12.89
CA PHE A 47 5.04 14.31 -14.02
C PHE A 47 3.78 13.43 -13.90
N PHE A 48 3.52 12.85 -12.73
CA PHE A 48 2.34 12.02 -12.49
C PHE A 48 1.04 12.83 -12.53
N SER A 49 1.05 14.08 -12.05
CA SER A 49 -0.12 14.98 -12.16
C SER A 49 -0.40 15.42 -13.60
N SER A 50 0.62 15.45 -14.46
CA SER A 50 0.47 15.85 -15.86
C SER A 50 -0.16 14.77 -16.75
N ASN A 51 -0.20 13.51 -16.28
CA ASN A 51 -0.67 12.39 -17.07
C ASN A 51 -1.65 11.51 -16.28
N GLN A 52 -2.92 11.51 -16.70
CA GLN A 52 -4.00 10.79 -16.01
C GLN A 52 -3.77 9.27 -15.96
N ILE A 53 -3.12 8.69 -16.97
CA ILE A 53 -2.80 7.25 -16.99
C ILE A 53 -1.77 6.92 -15.91
N LEU A 54 -0.75 7.76 -15.76
CA LEU A 54 0.24 7.61 -14.69
C LEU A 54 -0.38 7.82 -13.31
N GLY A 55 -1.34 8.74 -13.19
CA GLY A 55 -2.16 8.90 -11.99
C GLY A 55 -2.88 7.60 -11.59
N LEU A 56 -3.43 6.87 -12.56
CA LEU A 56 -4.07 5.58 -12.33
C LEU A 56 -3.06 4.51 -11.85
N VAL A 57 -1.87 4.46 -12.46
CA VAL A 57 -0.78 3.58 -12.02
C VAL A 57 -0.38 3.86 -10.57
N ASN A 58 -0.33 5.13 -10.17
CA ASN A 58 -0.06 5.51 -8.78
C ASN A 58 -1.12 4.99 -7.80
N VAL A 59 -2.41 5.05 -8.16
CA VAL A 59 -3.49 4.50 -7.33
C VAL A 59 -3.33 2.99 -7.14
N PHE A 60 -3.02 2.25 -8.21
CA PHE A 60 -2.79 0.80 -8.13
C PHE A 60 -1.55 0.43 -7.32
N SER A 61 -0.54 1.30 -7.26
CA SER A 61 0.62 1.14 -6.36
C SER A 61 0.34 1.52 -4.89
N GLY A 62 -0.87 2.01 -4.57
CA GLY A 62 -1.22 2.48 -3.22
C GLY A 62 -0.62 3.84 -2.85
N GLY A 63 -0.22 4.64 -3.84
CA GLY A 63 0.43 5.94 -3.69
C GLY A 63 1.96 5.89 -3.60
N ALA A 64 2.54 4.69 -3.70
CA ALA A 64 3.97 4.43 -3.52
C ALA A 64 4.83 4.93 -4.69
N MET A 65 4.26 5.04 -5.90
CA MET A 65 4.95 5.58 -7.07
C MET A 65 5.15 7.09 -6.99
N ALA A 66 4.16 7.86 -6.52
CA ALA A 66 4.25 9.31 -6.41
C ALA A 66 5.29 9.78 -5.36
N SER A 67 5.60 8.93 -4.37
CA SER A 67 6.68 9.15 -3.40
C SER A 67 7.99 8.44 -3.78
N PHE A 68 7.98 7.69 -4.89
CA PHE A 68 9.05 6.78 -5.32
C PHE A 68 9.66 6.00 -4.15
N SER A 69 8.80 5.33 -3.39
CA SER A 69 9.21 4.58 -2.21
C SER A 69 9.95 3.28 -2.57
N ILE A 70 10.57 2.65 -1.57
CA ILE A 70 11.22 1.33 -1.74
C ILE A 70 10.25 0.27 -2.29
N VAL A 71 8.95 0.44 -2.04
CA VAL A 71 7.87 -0.42 -2.55
C VAL A 71 7.05 0.27 -3.66
N ALA A 72 7.67 1.13 -4.48
CA ALA A 72 6.98 1.91 -5.52
C ALA A 72 6.13 1.07 -6.49
N LEU A 73 6.57 -0.15 -6.83
CA LEU A 73 5.82 -1.06 -7.70
C LEU A 73 4.81 -1.95 -6.95
N GLY A 74 4.80 -1.91 -5.62
CA GLY A 74 3.92 -2.70 -4.78
C GLY A 74 3.99 -4.19 -5.11
N VAL A 75 2.81 -4.81 -5.30
CA VAL A 75 2.66 -6.23 -5.66
C VAL A 75 2.66 -6.47 -7.18
N ALA A 76 2.74 -5.43 -8.01
CA ALA A 76 2.61 -5.56 -9.46
C ALA A 76 3.62 -6.53 -10.08
N PRO A 77 4.92 -6.53 -9.71
CA PRO A 77 5.88 -7.50 -10.26
C PRO A 77 5.51 -8.95 -9.94
N TYR A 78 4.95 -9.20 -8.76
CA TYR A 78 4.52 -10.54 -8.34
C TYR A 78 3.29 -11.02 -9.12
N ILE A 79 2.35 -10.11 -9.45
CA ILE A 79 1.13 -10.45 -10.21
C ILE A 79 1.46 -10.73 -11.69
N THR A 80 2.42 -10.00 -12.26
CA THR A 80 2.77 -10.06 -13.69
C THR A 80 3.90 -11.04 -14.02
N SER A 81 4.41 -11.79 -13.03
CA SER A 81 5.42 -12.84 -13.25
C SER A 81 4.86 -14.03 -14.04
#